data_AF-A0A2M8CAQ4-F1
#
_entry.id   AF-A0A2M8CAQ4-F1
#
_cell.length_a   1.000
_cell.length_b   1.000
_cell.length_c   1.000
_cell.angle_alpha   90.00
_cell.angle_beta   90.00
_cell.angle_gamma   90.00
#
_symmetry.space_group_name_H-M   'P 1'
#
loop_
_entity.id
_entity.type
_entity.pdbx_description
1 polymer ?
#
loop_
_entity_poly.entity_id
_entity_poly.type
_entity_poly.pdbx_seq_one_letter_code
_entity_poly.pdbx_strand_id
1 'polypeptide(L)'
;VEEKKLNNPDSKNIGYLAIHGIPERRWKEVEKFLKPIQQMRNGRNKEMVEKLNHLIENWGIEKIDFYPDVYAISQAKEGGSITERHLLYALAKKILQKTGKGEGLLSFLQDNLKVDLSEKLTIFLLNQGNIHYIYDLIGVLKSNFLDQIYIQPNDQECISVFDVVKFANDINAIPAYAYLGDVISSPTGDKKAEKFEDNFLDQLIPEIKSLGFKSVTYMPPRNTFAQLQRLQRICRKYDLMEISGVDINSSRQSFHCPIILKPEFSNLVEATWALIAHQKLANHNEKYALFNNCNPLLKGKSLREKIKIYAEMGRKIDANNPGKTIEKLSFSL
;
A
#
# COMPACT_ATOMS: atom_id res chain seq x y z
N VAL A 1 13.81 -15.47 -7.12
CA VAL A 1 14.66 -14.38 -6.55
C VAL A 1 14.86 -14.49 -5.03
N GLU A 2 15.09 -15.70 -4.50
CA GLU A 2 15.24 -15.91 -3.05
C GLU A 2 16.47 -15.15 -2.47
N GLU A 3 16.36 -14.76 -1.20
CA GLU A 3 17.36 -13.98 -0.42
C GLU A 3 17.61 -12.55 -0.89
N LYS A 4 17.03 -12.13 -2.01
CA LYS A 4 17.07 -10.75 -2.49
C LYS A 4 16.15 -9.87 -1.64
N LYS A 5 16.56 -8.61 -1.49
CA LYS A 5 15.70 -7.58 -0.89
C LYS A 5 14.68 -7.12 -1.93
N LEU A 6 13.42 -7.44 -1.68
CA LEU A 6 12.26 -7.00 -2.47
C LEU A 6 11.78 -5.63 -1.97
N ASN A 7 10.60 -5.19 -2.40
CA ASN A 7 9.95 -3.95 -1.99
C ASN A 7 9.62 -3.80 -0.49
N ASN A 8 9.97 -4.76 0.38
CA ASN A 8 9.88 -4.61 1.83
C ASN A 8 11.21 -4.10 2.40
N PRO A 9 11.24 -2.89 2.99
CA PRO A 9 12.46 -2.33 3.57
C PRO A 9 12.91 -3.04 4.86
N ASP A 10 12.00 -3.68 5.57
CA ASP A 10 12.22 -4.15 6.94
C ASP A 10 12.53 -5.65 7.01
N SER A 11 12.17 -6.42 5.98
CA SER A 11 12.29 -7.88 5.98
C SER A 11 12.74 -8.45 4.63
N LYS A 12 13.73 -9.34 4.66
CA LYS A 12 14.10 -10.16 3.48
C LYS A 12 13.00 -11.17 3.17
N ASN A 13 12.89 -11.59 1.91
CA ASN A 13 11.93 -12.60 1.44
C ASN A 13 10.43 -12.27 1.64
N ILE A 14 10.10 -11.06 2.09
CA ILE A 14 8.72 -10.58 2.17
C ILE A 14 8.54 -9.51 1.09
N GLY A 15 7.45 -9.61 0.34
CA GLY A 15 7.09 -8.64 -0.68
C GLY A 15 5.68 -8.09 -0.47
N TYR A 16 5.50 -6.79 -0.69
CA TYR A 16 4.19 -6.17 -0.81
C TYR A 16 3.60 -6.43 -2.19
N LEU A 17 2.31 -6.73 -2.24
CA LEU A 17 1.58 -6.99 -3.47
C LEU A 17 0.30 -6.15 -3.45
N ALA A 18 -0.22 -5.82 -4.62
CA ALA A 18 -1.53 -5.22 -4.75
C ALA A 18 -2.45 -6.14 -5.55
N ILE A 19 -3.71 -6.22 -5.15
CA ILE A 19 -4.77 -6.88 -5.92
C ILE A 19 -5.74 -5.79 -6.36
N HIS A 20 -5.72 -5.45 -7.65
CA HIS A 20 -6.55 -4.40 -8.22
C HIS A 20 -7.81 -4.96 -8.86
N GLY A 21 -8.83 -4.10 -9.04
CA GLY A 21 -9.99 -4.41 -9.88
C GLY A 21 -10.92 -5.49 -9.32
N ILE A 22 -10.90 -5.75 -8.02
CA ILE A 22 -11.72 -6.78 -7.36
C ILE A 22 -13.21 -6.52 -7.67
N PRO A 23 -13.91 -7.46 -8.34
CA PRO A 23 -15.34 -7.35 -8.58
C PRO A 23 -16.12 -7.33 -7.26
N GLU A 24 -17.08 -6.43 -7.10
CA GLU A 24 -17.82 -6.22 -5.84
C GLU A 24 -18.51 -7.50 -5.33
N ARG A 25 -19.06 -8.31 -6.24
CA ARG A 25 -19.66 -9.61 -5.94
C ARG A 25 -18.71 -10.62 -5.28
N ARG A 26 -17.39 -10.39 -5.34
CA ARG A 26 -16.35 -11.24 -4.75
C ARG A 26 -15.84 -10.71 -3.40
N TRP A 27 -16.31 -9.57 -2.89
CA TRP A 27 -15.79 -8.97 -1.65
C TRP A 27 -15.87 -9.91 -0.44
N LYS A 28 -16.96 -10.67 -0.29
CA LYS A 28 -17.09 -11.66 0.81
C LYS A 28 -16.02 -12.76 0.74
N GLU A 29 -15.60 -13.16 -0.46
CA GLU A 29 -14.54 -14.14 -0.64
C GLU A 29 -13.18 -13.53 -0.24
N VAL A 30 -12.95 -12.26 -0.56
CA VAL A 30 -11.75 -11.51 -0.14
C VAL A 30 -11.71 -11.33 1.37
N GLU A 31 -12.82 -10.96 2.01
CA GLU A 31 -12.91 -10.87 3.47
C GLU A 31 -12.57 -12.21 4.12
N LYS A 32 -13.12 -13.31 3.61
CA LYS A 32 -12.82 -14.67 4.10
C LYS A 32 -11.34 -15.02 3.94
N PHE A 33 -10.74 -14.63 2.81
CA PHE A 33 -9.31 -14.86 2.54
C PHE A 33 -8.40 -14.06 3.47
N LEU A 34 -8.74 -12.79 3.76
CA LEU A 34 -7.94 -11.90 4.60
C LEU A 34 -8.10 -12.16 6.10
N LYS A 35 -9.26 -12.65 6.54
CA LYS A 35 -9.58 -12.85 7.96
C LYS A 35 -8.52 -13.66 8.74
N PRO A 36 -8.04 -14.84 8.30
CA PRO A 36 -6.99 -15.56 9.02
C PRO A 36 -5.68 -14.77 9.09
N ILE A 37 -5.30 -14.07 8.02
CA ILE A 37 -4.10 -13.21 7.99
C ILE A 37 -4.21 -12.10 9.02
N GLN A 38 -5.37 -11.45 9.11
CA GLN A 38 -5.66 -10.40 10.10
C GLN A 38 -5.62 -10.93 11.53
N GLN A 39 -6.11 -12.16 11.77
CA GLN A 39 -6.04 -12.80 13.08
C GLN A 39 -4.59 -13.03 13.53
N MET A 40 -3.74 -13.55 12.64
CA MET A 40 -2.32 -13.74 12.92
C MET A 40 -1.59 -12.41 13.17
N ARG A 41 -1.84 -11.41 12.31
CA ARG A 41 -1.33 -10.04 12.48
C ARG A 41 -1.74 -9.44 13.82
N ASN A 42 -2.99 -9.64 14.24
CA ASN A 42 -3.48 -9.12 15.52
C ASN A 42 -2.89 -9.87 16.72
N GLY A 43 -2.58 -11.17 16.59
CA GLY A 43 -1.78 -11.89 17.59
C GLY A 43 -0.42 -11.22 17.80
N ARG A 44 0.31 -11.01 16.70
CA ARG A 44 1.61 -10.31 16.73
C ARG A 44 1.51 -8.89 17.28
N ASN A 45 0.50 -8.12 16.86
CA ASN A 45 0.30 -6.77 17.37
C ASN A 45 0.02 -6.73 18.88
N LYS A 46 -0.69 -7.72 19.44
CA LYS A 46 -0.89 -7.82 20.89
C LYS A 46 0.43 -8.05 21.63
N GLU A 47 1.27 -8.94 21.11
CA GLU A 47 2.62 -9.15 21.66
C GLU A 47 3.48 -7.88 21.58
N MET A 48 3.39 -7.15 20.47
CA MET A 48 4.05 -5.85 20.32
C MET A 48 3.53 -4.81 21.31
N VAL A 49 2.23 -4.84 21.65
CA VAL A 49 1.65 -3.99 22.70
C VAL A 49 2.20 -4.36 24.09
N GLU A 50 2.36 -5.64 24.40
CA GLU A 50 2.98 -6.03 25.68
C GLU A 50 4.45 -5.60 25.76
N LYS A 51 5.24 -5.78 24.69
CA LYS A 51 6.61 -5.25 24.61
C LYS A 51 6.65 -3.73 24.81
N LEU A 52 5.74 -3.02 24.13
CA LEU A 52 5.59 -1.58 24.27
C LEU A 52 5.26 -1.19 25.73
N ASN A 53 4.35 -1.90 26.38
CA ASN A 53 3.98 -1.64 27.77
C ASN A 53 5.14 -1.80 28.75
N HIS A 54 5.99 -2.82 28.56
CA HIS A 54 7.20 -2.98 29.37
C HIS A 54 8.18 -1.82 29.21
N LEU A 55 8.31 -1.27 28.01
CA LEU A 55 9.21 -0.14 27.76
C LEU A 55 8.69 1.16 28.39
N ILE A 56 7.38 1.41 28.31
CA ILE A 56 6.79 2.67 28.78
C ILE A 56 6.50 2.71 30.29
N GLU A 57 6.60 1.58 30.99
CA GLU A 57 6.41 1.49 32.44
C GLU A 57 7.31 2.50 33.18
N ASN A 58 8.58 2.60 32.74
CA ASN A 58 9.57 3.53 33.31
C ASN A 58 9.29 5.01 33.00
N TRP A 59 8.32 5.31 32.12
CA TRP A 59 7.98 6.67 31.75
C TRP A 59 6.75 7.20 32.50
N GLY A 60 6.15 6.38 33.37
CA GLY A 60 4.92 6.70 34.07
C GLY A 60 3.78 7.05 33.10
N ILE A 61 3.72 6.32 31.98
CA ILE A 61 2.62 6.37 31.03
C ILE A 61 1.67 5.23 31.35
N GLU A 62 0.37 5.47 31.26
CA GLU A 62 -0.63 4.42 31.44
C GLU A 62 -0.45 3.28 30.44
N LYS A 63 -0.69 2.05 30.91
CA LYS A 63 -0.68 0.85 30.06
C LYS A 63 -1.62 1.04 28.87
N ILE A 64 -1.16 0.63 27.70
CA ILE A 64 -1.93 0.58 26.46
C ILE A 64 -2.64 -0.76 26.39
N ASP A 65 -3.96 -0.75 26.26
CA ASP A 65 -4.74 -1.96 26.01
C ASP A 65 -5.04 -2.10 24.51
N PHE A 66 -4.78 -3.30 23.98
CA PHE A 66 -4.95 -3.57 22.56
C PHE A 66 -6.37 -3.28 22.05
N TYR A 67 -7.42 -3.54 22.83
CA TYR A 67 -8.79 -3.37 22.34
C TYR A 67 -9.29 -1.92 22.38
N PRO A 68 -9.36 -1.24 23.53
CA PRO A 68 -9.90 0.10 23.62
C PRO A 68 -8.93 1.17 23.09
N ASP A 69 -7.61 0.96 23.15
CA ASP A 69 -6.64 1.99 22.71
C ASP A 69 -6.17 1.80 21.27
N VAL A 70 -6.06 0.56 20.78
CA VAL A 70 -5.51 0.27 19.43
C VAL A 70 -6.60 -0.18 18.45
N TYR A 71 -7.36 -1.23 18.77
CA TYR A 71 -8.39 -1.76 17.87
C TYR A 71 -9.47 -0.72 17.59
N ALA A 72 -9.96 -0.03 18.61
CA ALA A 72 -11.04 0.96 18.49
C ALA A 72 -10.72 2.13 17.54
N ILE A 73 -9.44 2.46 17.33
CA ILE A 73 -9.00 3.58 16.47
C ILE A 73 -8.57 3.15 15.06
N SER A 74 -8.61 1.86 14.75
CA SER A 74 -7.90 1.27 13.60
C SER A 74 -8.74 0.95 12.37
N GLN A 75 -10.05 1.18 12.43
CA GLN A 75 -11.02 0.72 11.42
C GLN A 75 -11.04 -0.81 11.23
N ALA A 76 -10.45 -1.59 12.15
CA ALA A 76 -10.46 -3.06 12.06
C ALA A 76 -11.87 -3.67 12.10
N LYS A 77 -12.81 -2.99 12.76
CA LYS A 77 -14.23 -3.38 12.75
C LYS A 77 -14.84 -3.36 11.34
N GLU A 78 -14.35 -2.49 10.47
CA GLU A 78 -14.78 -2.34 9.08
C GLU A 78 -13.89 -3.14 8.10
N GLY A 79 -13.09 -4.09 8.61
CA GLY A 79 -12.18 -4.92 7.80
C GLY A 79 -10.79 -4.34 7.58
N GLY A 80 -10.47 -3.19 8.19
CA GLY A 80 -9.12 -2.61 8.18
C GLY A 80 -8.07 -3.49 8.87
N SER A 81 -6.81 -3.38 8.45
CA SER A 81 -5.71 -4.09 9.10
C SER A 81 -5.01 -3.22 10.14
N ILE A 82 -4.81 -3.76 11.34
CA ILE A 82 -4.05 -3.09 12.40
C ILE A 82 -2.56 -3.23 12.09
N THR A 83 -1.90 -2.09 11.99
CA THR A 83 -0.44 -1.96 11.85
C THR A 83 0.19 -1.28 13.06
N GLU A 84 1.52 -1.29 13.08
CA GLU A 84 2.38 -0.64 14.06
C GLU A 84 2.09 0.87 14.20
N ARG A 85 1.56 1.52 13.14
CA ARG A 85 1.12 2.91 13.21
C ARG A 85 -0.01 3.13 14.21
N HIS A 86 -0.93 2.17 14.38
CA HIS A 86 -2.00 2.29 15.36
C HIS A 86 -1.49 2.14 16.79
N LEU A 87 -0.49 1.26 17.00
CA LEU A 87 0.19 1.12 18.29
C LEU A 87 0.90 2.43 18.65
N LEU A 88 1.63 3.00 17.70
CA LEU A 88 2.31 4.29 17.89
C LEU A 88 1.33 5.46 18.04
N TYR A 89 0.15 5.40 17.40
CA TYR A 89 -0.91 6.39 17.60
C TYR A 89 -1.49 6.31 19.02
N ALA A 90 -1.74 5.10 19.53
CA ALA A 90 -2.19 4.88 20.91
C ALA A 90 -1.15 5.40 21.92
N LEU A 91 0.13 5.07 21.71
CA LEU A 91 1.23 5.60 22.52
C LEU A 91 1.28 7.14 22.46
N ALA A 92 1.22 7.72 21.25
CA ALA A 92 1.24 9.17 21.07
C ALA A 92 0.11 9.85 21.84
N LYS A 93 -1.10 9.27 21.85
CA LYS A 93 -2.21 9.78 22.66
C LYS A 93 -1.90 9.76 24.16
N LYS A 94 -1.36 8.66 24.67
CA LYS A 94 -1.03 8.53 26.11
C LYS A 94 0.10 9.48 26.52
N ILE A 95 1.11 9.66 25.67
CA ILE A 95 2.16 10.68 25.88
C ILE A 95 1.52 12.06 25.96
N LEU A 96 0.70 12.44 24.97
CA LEU A 96 0.05 13.75 24.94
C LEU A 96 -0.88 14.02 26.12
N GLN A 97 -1.55 12.98 26.63
CA GLN A 97 -2.34 13.10 27.86
C GLN A 97 -1.48 13.42 29.08
N LYS A 98 -0.27 12.85 29.16
CA LYS A 98 0.68 13.09 30.25
C LYS A 98 1.36 14.46 30.13
N THR A 99 1.84 14.81 28.93
CA THR A 99 2.76 15.94 28.72
C THR A 99 2.10 17.21 28.19
N GLY A 100 0.89 17.09 27.64
CA GLY A 100 0.35 18.11 26.75
C GLY A 100 1.14 18.26 25.45
N LYS A 101 0.86 19.34 24.72
CA LYS A 101 1.60 19.75 23.50
C LYS A 101 2.68 20.79 23.84
N GLY A 102 3.63 21.00 22.94
CA GLY A 102 4.67 22.03 23.08
C GLY A 102 5.84 21.58 23.95
N GLU A 103 6.36 22.50 24.76
CA GLU A 103 7.60 22.32 25.53
C GLU A 103 7.60 21.07 26.41
N GLY A 104 6.50 20.79 27.12
CA GLY A 104 6.40 19.60 27.98
C GLY A 104 6.57 18.28 27.22
N LEU A 105 6.09 18.21 25.96
CA LEU A 105 6.32 17.05 25.11
C LEU A 105 7.80 16.98 24.69
N LEU A 106 8.41 18.10 24.30
CA LEU A 106 9.80 18.12 23.86
C LEU A 106 10.74 17.68 24.98
N SER A 107 10.56 18.20 26.20
CA SER A 107 11.31 17.76 27.38
C SER A 107 11.12 16.27 27.60
N PHE A 108 9.90 15.75 27.55
CA PHE A 108 9.65 14.33 27.70
C PHE A 108 10.35 13.47 26.63
N LEU A 109 10.32 13.89 25.36
CA LEU A 109 10.99 13.17 24.27
C LEU A 109 12.51 13.15 24.45
N GLN A 110 13.10 14.24 24.93
CA GLN A 110 14.54 14.34 25.20
C GLN A 110 14.95 13.59 26.47
N ASP A 111 14.20 13.78 27.56
CA ASP A 111 14.58 13.28 28.88
C ASP A 111 14.28 11.80 29.05
N ASN A 112 13.10 11.34 28.61
CA ASN A 112 12.66 9.96 28.79
C ASN A 112 12.98 9.09 27.59
N LEU A 113 12.78 9.59 26.37
CA LEU A 113 12.97 8.80 25.15
C LEU A 113 14.35 8.98 24.52
N LYS A 114 15.15 9.95 25.00
CA LYS A 114 16.50 10.24 24.48
C LYS A 114 16.51 10.47 22.97
N VAL A 115 15.49 11.14 22.45
CA VAL A 115 15.32 11.42 21.03
C VAL A 115 15.93 12.77 20.65
N ASP A 116 16.84 12.75 19.68
CA ASP A 116 17.33 13.96 19.03
C ASP A 116 16.36 14.38 17.91
N LEU A 117 15.64 15.47 18.16
CA LEU A 117 14.70 16.04 17.19
C LEU A 117 15.42 16.96 16.19
N SER A 118 15.07 16.83 14.91
CA SER A 118 15.49 17.82 13.90
C SER A 118 14.81 19.17 14.16
N GLU A 119 15.46 20.25 13.75
CA GLU A 119 14.94 21.62 13.89
C GLU A 119 13.51 21.76 13.36
N LYS A 120 13.24 21.14 12.20
CA LYS A 120 11.91 21.12 11.58
C LYS A 120 10.86 20.46 12.47
N LEU A 121 11.17 19.30 13.05
CA LEU A 121 10.24 18.57 13.92
C LEU A 121 10.03 19.31 15.26
N THR A 122 11.08 19.93 15.79
CA THR A 122 11.00 20.81 16.97
C THR A 122 10.00 21.94 16.73
N ILE A 123 10.09 22.64 15.59
CA ILE A 123 9.15 23.72 15.23
C ILE A 123 7.71 23.17 15.13
N PHE A 124 7.52 22.02 14.50
CA PHE A 124 6.18 21.42 14.33
C PHE A 124 5.54 20.98 15.64
N LEU A 125 6.34 20.47 16.59
CA LEU A 125 5.86 20.00 17.89
C LEU A 125 5.77 21.14 18.92
N LEU A 126 6.45 22.27 18.73
CA LEU A 126 6.21 23.48 19.52
C LEU A 126 4.89 24.18 19.13
N ASN A 127 4.50 24.13 17.85
CA ASN A 127 3.28 24.73 17.38
C ASN A 127 2.03 23.94 17.82
N GLN A 128 1.40 24.35 18.91
CA GLN A 128 0.21 23.69 19.45
C GLN A 128 -1.00 23.70 18.48
N GLY A 129 -1.07 24.70 17.59
CA GLY A 129 -2.10 24.86 16.55
C GLY A 129 -1.87 24.01 15.29
N ASN A 130 -0.78 23.23 15.24
CA ASN A 130 -0.49 22.32 14.15
C ASN A 130 -1.59 21.23 14.02
N ILE A 131 -2.32 21.23 12.91
CA ILE A 131 -3.37 20.24 12.64
C ILE A 131 -2.83 18.82 12.40
N HIS A 132 -1.54 18.69 12.09
CA HIS A 132 -0.86 17.42 11.82
C HIS A 132 -0.12 16.86 13.04
N TYR A 133 -0.22 17.54 14.19
CA TYR A 133 0.63 17.32 15.37
C TYR A 133 0.84 15.84 15.74
N ILE A 134 -0.25 15.08 15.88
CA ILE A 134 -0.16 13.68 16.29
C ILE A 134 0.56 12.81 15.25
N TYR A 135 0.42 13.13 13.96
CA TYR A 135 1.11 12.41 12.89
C TYR A 135 2.60 12.74 12.85
N ASP A 136 2.98 13.98 13.18
CA ASP A 136 4.39 14.37 13.35
C ASP A 136 5.01 13.61 14.53
N LEU A 137 4.31 13.52 15.66
CA LEU A 137 4.75 12.73 16.81
C LEU A 137 4.87 11.25 16.47
N ILE A 138 3.93 10.66 15.73
CA ILE A 138 4.03 9.27 15.27
C ILE A 138 5.26 9.08 14.38
N GLY A 139 5.60 10.06 13.53
CA GLY A 139 6.82 10.04 12.74
C GLY A 139 8.08 9.93 13.61
N VAL A 140 8.16 10.76 14.65
CA VAL A 140 9.25 10.73 15.65
C VAL A 140 9.33 9.37 16.36
N LEU A 141 8.20 8.87 16.86
CA LEU A 141 8.16 7.59 17.57
C LEU A 141 8.55 6.45 16.64
N LYS A 142 8.11 6.48 15.37
CA LYS A 142 8.45 5.44 14.40
C LYS A 142 9.96 5.35 14.17
N SER A 143 10.65 6.46 13.95
CA SER A 143 12.08 6.44 13.60
C SER A 143 12.99 6.06 14.77
N ASN A 144 12.54 6.22 16.01
CA ASN A 144 13.37 6.03 17.20
C ASN A 144 13.00 4.81 18.04
N PHE A 145 11.77 4.32 17.91
CA PHE A 145 11.21 3.36 18.87
C PHE A 145 10.67 2.08 18.24
N LEU A 146 10.29 2.10 16.96
CA LEU A 146 9.63 0.96 16.33
C LEU A 146 10.48 -0.31 16.41
N ASP A 147 11.79 -0.21 16.19
CA ASP A 147 12.71 -1.35 16.17
C ASP A 147 12.78 -2.10 17.51
N GLN A 148 12.50 -1.44 18.63
CA GLN A 148 12.54 -2.05 19.96
C GLN A 148 11.32 -2.94 20.24
N ILE A 149 10.19 -2.64 19.62
CA ILE A 149 8.94 -3.38 19.79
C ILE A 149 8.61 -4.29 18.61
N TYR A 150 9.25 -4.07 17.45
CA TYR A 150 8.93 -4.80 16.23
C TYR A 150 9.14 -6.30 16.38
N ILE A 151 8.14 -7.05 15.93
CA ILE A 151 8.20 -8.51 15.81
C ILE A 151 8.06 -8.83 14.33
N GLN A 152 8.98 -9.65 13.81
CA GLN A 152 8.92 -10.12 12.42
C GLN A 152 7.67 -10.99 12.22
N PRO A 153 6.86 -10.74 11.17
CA PRO A 153 5.72 -11.59 10.85
C PRO A 153 6.19 -12.97 10.38
N ASN A 154 5.39 -14.00 10.66
CA ASN A 154 5.62 -15.36 10.18
C ASN A 154 4.87 -15.64 8.87
N ASP A 155 4.99 -16.85 8.35
CA ASP A 155 4.34 -17.34 7.12
C ASP A 155 2.81 -17.46 7.20
N GLN A 156 2.24 -17.49 8.41
CA GLN A 156 0.78 -17.47 8.60
C GLN A 156 0.18 -16.06 8.43
N GLU A 157 0.96 -15.01 8.69
CA GLU A 157 0.61 -13.62 8.38
C GLU A 157 1.09 -13.21 6.97
N CYS A 158 2.31 -13.59 6.61
CA CYS A 158 2.92 -13.33 5.31
C CYS A 158 2.83 -14.60 4.45
N ILE A 159 1.61 -14.87 3.98
CA ILE A 159 1.32 -16.06 3.18
C ILE A 159 2.06 -16.09 1.84
N SER A 160 2.16 -17.29 1.27
CA SER A 160 2.82 -17.57 0.01
C SER A 160 2.29 -16.71 -1.15
N VAL A 161 3.21 -16.16 -1.96
CA VAL A 161 2.87 -15.42 -3.19
C VAL A 161 2.04 -16.26 -4.16
N PHE A 162 2.27 -17.57 -4.20
CA PHE A 162 1.53 -18.49 -5.06
C PHE A 162 0.04 -18.51 -4.70
N ASP A 163 -0.28 -18.54 -3.41
CA ASP A 163 -1.66 -18.57 -2.92
C ASP A 163 -2.37 -17.24 -3.19
N VAL A 164 -1.67 -16.11 -2.97
CA VAL A 164 -2.21 -14.77 -3.24
C VAL A 164 -2.51 -14.57 -4.72
N VAL A 165 -1.56 -14.93 -5.59
CA VAL A 165 -1.72 -14.76 -7.04
C VAL A 165 -2.78 -15.70 -7.60
N LYS A 166 -2.83 -16.95 -7.12
CA LYS A 166 -3.89 -17.89 -7.49
C LYS A 166 -5.26 -17.34 -7.08
N PHE A 167 -5.42 -16.94 -5.82
CA PHE A 167 -6.65 -16.37 -5.31
C PHE A 167 -7.12 -15.16 -6.13
N ALA A 168 -6.22 -14.21 -6.39
CA ALA A 168 -6.53 -13.02 -7.18
C ALA A 168 -7.01 -13.38 -8.60
N ASN A 169 -6.37 -14.35 -9.25
CA ASN A 169 -6.79 -14.81 -10.58
C ASN A 169 -8.16 -15.50 -10.55
N ASP A 170 -8.41 -16.36 -9.55
CA ASP A 170 -9.67 -17.12 -9.42
C ASP A 170 -10.89 -16.19 -9.29
N ILE A 171 -10.73 -15.05 -8.60
CA ILE A 171 -11.80 -14.06 -8.44
C ILE A 171 -11.87 -13.04 -9.58
N ASN A 172 -11.11 -13.24 -10.66
CA ASN A 172 -10.95 -12.30 -11.77
C ASN A 172 -10.45 -10.90 -11.35
N ALA A 173 -9.64 -10.81 -10.30
CA ALA A 173 -8.90 -9.59 -9.95
C ALA A 173 -7.56 -9.54 -10.70
N ILE A 174 -6.84 -8.43 -10.54
CA ILE A 174 -5.56 -8.17 -11.20
C ILE A 174 -4.44 -8.17 -10.15
N PRO A 175 -3.73 -9.31 -9.97
CA PRO A 175 -2.55 -9.34 -9.11
C PRO A 175 -1.42 -8.51 -9.73
N ALA A 176 -0.88 -7.61 -8.92
CA ALA A 176 0.17 -6.66 -9.26
C ALA A 176 1.37 -6.81 -8.31
N TYR A 177 2.57 -6.95 -8.89
CA TYR A 177 3.79 -6.80 -8.10
C TYR A 177 4.02 -5.31 -7.84
N ALA A 178 4.26 -4.91 -6.58
CA ALA A 178 4.48 -3.51 -6.22
C ALA A 178 5.95 -3.14 -6.35
N TYR A 179 6.36 -2.65 -7.52
CA TYR A 179 7.74 -2.21 -7.73
C TYR A 179 8.08 -0.99 -6.86
N LEU A 180 9.13 -1.12 -6.04
CA LEU A 180 9.66 -0.02 -5.25
C LEU A 180 10.81 0.69 -5.97
N GLY A 181 11.79 -0.07 -6.47
CA GLY A 181 13.00 0.44 -7.09
C GLY A 181 14.04 0.93 -6.09
N ASP A 182 15.30 1.05 -6.53
CA ASP A 182 16.39 1.57 -5.72
C ASP A 182 16.08 3.01 -5.29
N VAL A 183 16.21 3.28 -3.99
CA VAL A 183 15.97 4.60 -3.40
C VAL A 183 17.31 5.32 -3.34
N ILE A 184 17.48 6.38 -4.12
CA ILE A 184 18.69 7.22 -4.08
C ILE A 184 18.52 8.32 -3.03
N SER A 185 17.30 8.88 -2.91
CA SER A 185 16.89 9.81 -1.86
C SER A 185 15.39 9.64 -1.57
N SER A 186 14.99 9.66 -0.29
CA SER A 186 13.57 9.58 0.09
C SER A 186 12.85 10.90 -0.26
N PRO A 187 11.68 10.87 -0.91
CA PRO A 187 10.83 12.05 -1.05
C PRO A 187 10.41 12.69 0.29
N THR A 188 10.46 11.94 1.39
CA THR A 188 10.16 12.45 2.74
C THR A 188 11.40 12.94 3.50
N GLY A 189 12.61 12.70 2.96
CA GLY A 189 13.88 13.06 3.60
C GLY A 189 14.42 12.04 4.62
N ASP A 190 13.65 11.00 4.95
CA ASP A 190 13.96 10.14 6.12
C ASP A 190 14.70 8.83 5.81
N LYS A 191 14.96 8.48 4.53
CA LYS A 191 15.61 7.20 4.17
C LYS A 191 16.97 7.41 3.50
N LYS A 192 17.95 6.63 3.99
CA LYS A 192 19.27 6.45 3.36
C LYS A 192 19.11 5.80 1.99
N ALA A 193 20.08 6.04 1.11
CA ALA A 193 20.13 5.35 -0.17
C ALA A 193 20.15 3.83 0.05
N GLU A 194 19.30 3.10 -0.69
CA GLU A 194 19.08 1.69 -0.46
C GLU A 194 18.76 0.96 -1.77
N LYS A 195 19.33 -0.24 -1.93
CA LYS A 195 19.16 -1.09 -3.11
C LYS A 195 18.03 -2.09 -2.91
N PHE A 196 17.20 -2.21 -3.94
CA PHE A 196 16.05 -3.08 -4.07
C PHE A 196 16.10 -3.78 -5.43
N GLU A 197 15.03 -3.71 -6.23
CA GLU A 197 14.82 -4.59 -7.38
C GLU A 197 15.63 -4.25 -8.63
N ASP A 198 16.15 -3.02 -8.76
CA ASP A 198 16.70 -2.55 -10.04
C ASP A 198 17.81 -3.44 -10.59
N ASN A 199 18.68 -3.95 -9.73
CA ASN A 199 19.82 -4.77 -10.17
C ASN A 199 19.41 -6.17 -10.65
N PHE A 200 18.16 -6.58 -10.44
CA PHE A 200 17.66 -7.91 -10.82
C PHE A 200 16.28 -7.88 -11.51
N LEU A 201 15.81 -6.74 -12.00
CA LEU A 201 14.55 -6.62 -12.75
C LEU A 201 14.45 -7.60 -13.93
N ASP A 202 15.56 -7.83 -14.65
CA ASP A 202 15.59 -8.74 -15.81
C ASP A 202 15.38 -10.21 -15.41
N GLN A 203 15.61 -10.56 -14.14
CA GLN A 203 15.26 -11.87 -13.54
C GLN A 203 13.85 -11.84 -12.90
N LEU A 204 13.52 -10.77 -12.17
CA LEU A 204 12.28 -10.65 -11.40
C LEU A 204 11.04 -10.64 -12.29
N ILE A 205 11.04 -9.82 -13.35
CA ILE A 205 9.84 -9.63 -14.18
C ILE A 205 9.40 -10.92 -14.90
N PRO A 206 10.29 -11.71 -15.53
CA PRO A 206 9.92 -13.03 -16.06
C PRO A 206 9.36 -13.95 -14.97
N GLU A 207 9.96 -13.94 -13.77
CA GLU A 207 9.54 -14.79 -12.65
C GLU A 207 8.11 -14.45 -12.22
N ILE A 208 7.80 -13.18 -11.93
CA ILE A 208 6.43 -12.78 -11.57
C ILE A 208 5.43 -13.05 -12.70
N LYS A 209 5.84 -12.92 -13.97
CA LYS A 209 4.98 -13.27 -15.11
C LYS A 209 4.63 -14.75 -15.07
N SER A 210 5.61 -15.62 -14.84
CA SER A 210 5.41 -17.07 -14.74
C SER A 210 4.54 -17.47 -13.55
N LEU A 211 4.61 -16.72 -12.44
CA LEU A 211 3.76 -16.92 -11.26
C LEU A 211 2.29 -16.56 -11.52
N GLY A 212 1.98 -15.85 -12.61
CA GLY A 212 0.62 -15.48 -12.99
C GLY A 212 0.21 -14.05 -12.66
N PHE A 213 1.17 -13.19 -12.30
CA PHE A 213 0.90 -11.74 -12.20
C PHE A 213 0.41 -11.18 -13.54
N LYS A 214 -0.49 -10.20 -13.47
CA LYS A 214 -1.05 -9.53 -14.65
C LYS A 214 -0.51 -8.12 -14.82
N SER A 215 0.03 -7.55 -13.76
CA SER A 215 0.51 -6.17 -13.76
C SER A 215 1.72 -5.96 -12.85
N VAL A 216 2.35 -4.82 -13.05
CA VAL A 216 3.26 -4.18 -12.10
C VAL A 216 2.63 -2.86 -11.68
N THR A 217 2.60 -2.60 -10.38
CA THR A 217 2.18 -1.31 -9.83
C THR A 217 3.38 -0.56 -9.29
N TYR A 218 3.45 0.75 -9.51
CA TYR A 218 4.58 1.58 -9.08
C TYR A 218 4.15 3.01 -8.77
N MET A 219 5.05 3.76 -8.11
CA MET A 219 4.80 5.12 -7.64
C MET A 219 5.76 6.10 -8.34
N PRO A 220 5.38 6.69 -9.48
CA PRO A 220 6.28 7.52 -10.28
C PRO A 220 7.06 8.59 -9.49
N PRO A 221 6.51 9.28 -8.46
CA PRO A 221 7.28 10.25 -7.67
C PRO A 221 8.47 9.69 -6.87
N ARG A 222 8.55 8.37 -6.70
CA ARG A 222 9.62 7.70 -5.93
C ARG A 222 10.77 7.21 -6.80
N ASN A 223 10.64 7.30 -8.13
CA ASN A 223 11.58 6.72 -9.06
C ASN A 223 12.13 7.78 -10.00
N THR A 224 13.39 7.60 -10.39
CA THR A 224 13.99 8.37 -11.49
C THR A 224 13.30 8.03 -12.81
N PHE A 225 13.37 8.96 -13.75
CA PHE A 225 12.83 8.74 -15.09
C PHE A 225 13.47 7.52 -15.80
N ALA A 226 14.78 7.31 -15.59
CA ALA A 226 15.49 6.16 -16.16
C ALA A 226 14.99 4.81 -15.60
N GLN A 227 14.74 4.73 -14.29
CA GLN A 227 14.12 3.54 -13.66
C GLN A 227 12.75 3.26 -14.30
N LEU A 228 11.90 4.29 -14.41
CA LEU A 228 10.56 4.16 -14.95
C LEU A 228 10.57 3.74 -16.43
N GLN A 229 11.42 4.33 -17.27
CA GLN A 229 11.55 3.94 -18.68
C GLN A 229 12.03 2.50 -18.84
N ARG A 230 12.99 2.07 -18.02
CA ARG A 230 13.46 0.68 -18.02
C ARG A 230 12.35 -0.27 -17.61
N LEU A 231 11.64 0.01 -16.53
CA LEU A 231 10.52 -0.79 -16.06
C LEU A 231 9.43 -0.91 -17.14
N GLN A 232 9.00 0.22 -17.72
CA GLN A 232 8.03 0.27 -18.81
C GLN A 232 8.43 -0.62 -20.00
N ARG A 233 9.69 -0.56 -20.42
CA ARG A 233 10.21 -1.41 -21.51
C ARG A 233 10.09 -2.90 -21.16
N ILE A 234 10.43 -3.27 -19.93
CA ILE A 234 10.38 -4.66 -19.47
C ILE A 234 8.92 -5.14 -19.33
N CYS A 235 8.02 -4.32 -18.78
CA CYS A 235 6.59 -4.62 -18.70
C CYS A 235 5.97 -4.87 -20.09
N ARG A 236 6.32 -4.03 -21.08
CA ARG A 236 5.91 -4.24 -22.47
C ARG A 236 6.44 -5.55 -23.06
N LYS A 237 7.70 -5.91 -22.76
CA LYS A 237 8.30 -7.16 -23.24
C LYS A 237 7.58 -8.41 -22.70
N TYR A 238 7.08 -8.35 -21.47
CA TYR A 238 6.44 -9.50 -20.80
C TYR A 238 4.90 -9.42 -20.74
N ASP A 239 4.28 -8.51 -21.50
CA ASP A 239 2.83 -8.28 -21.52
C ASP A 239 2.26 -8.13 -20.09
N LEU A 240 2.82 -7.21 -19.32
CA LEU A 240 2.31 -6.83 -18.01
C LEU A 240 1.67 -5.45 -18.08
N MET A 241 0.46 -5.34 -17.54
CA MET A 241 -0.21 -4.05 -17.41
C MET A 241 0.52 -3.19 -16.39
N GLU A 242 0.57 -1.89 -16.63
CA GLU A 242 1.26 -0.93 -15.77
C GLU A 242 0.23 -0.13 -15.00
N ILE A 243 0.35 -0.09 -13.67
CA ILE A 243 -0.59 0.60 -12.79
C ILE A 243 0.18 1.63 -11.96
N SER A 244 -0.38 2.81 -11.82
CA SER A 244 0.17 3.85 -10.96
C SER A 244 -0.66 3.97 -9.68
N GLY A 245 0.03 4.13 -8.56
CA GLY A 245 -0.57 4.52 -7.28
C GLY A 245 0.44 5.33 -6.46
N VAL A 246 -0.02 6.09 -5.48
CA VAL A 246 0.87 6.71 -4.49
C VAL A 246 0.33 6.38 -3.11
N ASP A 247 1.17 5.77 -2.28
CA ASP A 247 0.83 5.50 -0.89
C ASP A 247 0.79 6.79 -0.08
N ILE A 248 -0.43 7.25 0.21
CA ILE A 248 -0.72 8.36 1.10
C ILE A 248 -1.10 7.80 2.46
N ASN A 249 -0.30 8.13 3.47
CA ASN A 249 -0.43 7.59 4.83
C ASN A 249 -0.15 8.65 5.91
N SER A 250 0.01 9.92 5.51
CA SER A 250 0.14 11.07 6.39
C SER A 250 -0.64 12.24 5.81
N SER A 251 -1.26 13.03 6.69
CA SER A 251 -2.02 14.23 6.32
C SER A 251 -1.15 15.36 5.74
N ARG A 252 0.18 15.25 5.83
CA ARG A 252 1.13 16.16 5.16
C ARG A 252 1.50 15.75 3.74
N GLN A 253 1.18 14.53 3.30
CA GLN A 253 1.53 14.09 1.97
C GLN A 253 0.59 14.70 0.92
N SER A 254 1.18 15.21 -0.16
CA SER A 254 0.42 15.79 -1.26
C SER A 254 -0.26 14.71 -2.10
N PHE A 255 -1.50 14.98 -2.49
CA PHE A 255 -2.22 14.20 -3.50
C PHE A 255 -1.82 14.61 -4.93
N HIS A 256 -1.05 15.69 -5.09
CA HIS A 256 -0.61 16.15 -6.39
C HIS A 256 0.55 15.29 -6.92
N CYS A 257 0.41 14.77 -8.14
CA CYS A 257 1.38 13.89 -8.78
C CYS A 257 1.68 14.38 -10.21
N PRO A 258 2.47 15.45 -10.39
CA PRO A 258 2.62 16.11 -11.70
C PRO A 258 3.30 15.21 -12.75
N ILE A 259 4.10 14.24 -12.31
CA ILE A 259 4.79 13.31 -13.21
C ILE A 259 3.84 12.50 -14.08
N ILE A 260 2.64 12.13 -13.60
CA ILE A 260 1.68 11.35 -14.41
C ILE A 260 1.03 12.18 -15.53
N LEU A 261 1.18 13.51 -15.48
CA LEU A 261 0.67 14.41 -16.52
C LEU A 261 1.60 14.49 -17.74
N LYS A 262 2.82 13.94 -17.65
CA LYS A 262 3.73 13.94 -18.79
C LYS A 262 3.28 12.93 -19.85
N PRO A 263 3.46 13.22 -21.15
CA PRO A 263 3.01 12.34 -22.24
C PRO A 263 3.50 10.89 -22.14
N GLU A 264 4.71 10.67 -21.62
CA GLU A 264 5.36 9.36 -21.44
C GLU A 264 4.66 8.47 -20.40
N PHE A 265 3.76 9.04 -19.60
CA PHE A 265 2.98 8.37 -18.56
C PHE A 265 1.48 8.33 -18.86
N SER A 266 1.08 8.74 -20.07
CA SER A 266 -0.32 8.68 -20.53
C SER A 266 -0.92 7.27 -20.46
N ASN A 267 -0.09 6.24 -20.64
CA ASN A 267 -0.48 4.83 -20.48
C ASN A 267 -1.01 4.52 -19.07
N LEU A 268 -0.53 5.21 -18.02
CA LEU A 268 -0.99 4.99 -16.64
C LEU A 268 -2.40 5.56 -16.42
N VAL A 269 -2.73 6.67 -17.09
CA VAL A 269 -4.08 7.24 -17.09
C VAL A 269 -5.03 6.31 -17.85
N GLU A 270 -4.63 5.78 -19.00
CA GLU A 270 -5.42 4.77 -19.73
C GLU A 270 -5.64 3.51 -18.89
N ALA A 271 -4.58 2.99 -18.26
CA ALA A 271 -4.67 1.85 -17.37
C ALA A 271 -5.65 2.07 -16.22
N THR A 272 -5.69 3.28 -15.65
CA THR A 272 -6.64 3.64 -14.59
C THR A 272 -8.08 3.53 -15.06
N TRP A 273 -8.41 4.09 -16.22
CA TRP A 273 -9.76 3.94 -16.80
C TRP A 273 -10.08 2.48 -17.14
N ALA A 274 -9.11 1.72 -17.61
CA ALA A 274 -9.28 0.30 -17.89
C ALA A 274 -9.56 -0.52 -16.62
N LEU A 275 -8.93 -0.18 -15.49
CA LEU A 275 -9.22 -0.81 -14.18
C LEU A 275 -10.65 -0.55 -13.72
N ILE A 276 -11.13 0.69 -13.88
CA ILE A 276 -12.52 1.06 -13.53
C ILE A 276 -13.50 0.25 -14.37
N ALA A 277 -13.31 0.20 -15.70
CA ALA A 277 -14.15 -0.60 -16.58
C ALA A 277 -14.08 -2.09 -16.24
N HIS A 278 -12.88 -2.61 -15.98
CA HIS A 278 -12.68 -3.99 -15.61
C HIS A 278 -13.47 -4.38 -14.37
N GLN A 279 -13.37 -3.60 -13.29
CA GLN A 279 -14.07 -3.88 -12.04
C GLN A 279 -15.58 -3.96 -12.28
N LYS A 280 -16.13 -3.00 -13.02
CA LYS A 280 -17.56 -2.90 -13.30
C LYS A 280 -18.06 -4.03 -14.20
N LEU A 281 -17.36 -4.30 -15.31
CA LEU A 281 -17.74 -5.35 -16.25
C LEU A 281 -17.58 -6.76 -15.65
N ALA A 282 -16.49 -7.03 -14.94
CA ALA A 282 -16.25 -8.30 -14.26
C ALA A 282 -17.22 -8.55 -13.09
N ASN A 283 -17.74 -7.48 -12.48
CA ASN A 283 -18.81 -7.56 -11.49
C ASN A 283 -20.15 -7.96 -12.13
N HIS A 284 -20.46 -7.43 -13.31
CA HIS A 284 -21.66 -7.82 -14.05
C HIS A 284 -21.56 -9.27 -14.58
N ASN A 285 -20.44 -9.61 -15.21
CA ASN A 285 -20.17 -10.97 -15.67
C ASN A 285 -18.66 -11.21 -15.81
N GLU A 286 -18.11 -12.24 -15.16
CA GLU A 286 -16.67 -12.58 -15.23
C GLU A 286 -16.13 -12.79 -16.63
N LYS A 287 -16.96 -13.21 -17.59
CA LYS A 287 -16.50 -13.36 -18.98
C LYS A 287 -15.97 -12.04 -19.54
N TYR A 288 -16.41 -10.90 -19.01
CA TYR A 288 -15.95 -9.56 -19.37
C TYR A 288 -14.82 -9.04 -18.47
N ALA A 289 -14.13 -9.89 -17.71
CA ALA A 289 -12.89 -9.48 -17.08
C ALA A 289 -11.79 -9.23 -18.13
N LEU A 290 -10.93 -8.23 -17.89
CA LEU A 290 -9.92 -7.76 -18.85
C LEU A 290 -8.93 -8.86 -19.25
N PHE A 291 -8.60 -9.74 -18.30
CA PHE A 291 -7.67 -10.85 -18.47
C PHE A 291 -8.35 -12.21 -18.67
N ASN A 292 -9.67 -12.24 -18.83
CA ASN A 292 -10.38 -13.49 -19.14
C ASN A 292 -10.13 -13.87 -20.61
N ASN A 293 -9.63 -15.10 -20.84
CA ASN A 293 -9.31 -15.60 -22.17
C ASN A 293 -10.55 -15.82 -23.05
N CYS A 294 -11.72 -16.01 -22.42
CA CYS A 294 -13.01 -16.19 -23.10
C CYS A 294 -13.74 -14.86 -23.35
N ASN A 295 -13.10 -13.72 -23.08
CA ASN A 295 -13.73 -12.41 -23.26
C ASN A 295 -13.96 -12.11 -24.76
N PRO A 296 -15.22 -12.06 -25.22
CA PRO A 296 -15.52 -11.94 -26.65
C PRO A 296 -15.08 -10.60 -27.23
N LEU A 297 -15.01 -9.55 -26.40
CA LEU A 297 -14.64 -8.19 -26.79
C LEU A 297 -13.15 -8.06 -27.10
N LEU A 298 -12.35 -8.99 -26.59
CA LEU A 298 -10.89 -8.89 -26.53
C LEU A 298 -10.17 -10.00 -27.31
N LYS A 299 -10.92 -10.84 -28.02
CA LYS A 299 -10.38 -11.97 -28.77
C LYS A 299 -9.40 -11.48 -29.84
N GLY A 300 -8.19 -12.06 -29.85
CA GLY A 300 -7.13 -11.72 -30.81
C GLY A 300 -6.47 -10.35 -30.61
N LYS A 301 -6.79 -9.63 -29.52
CA LYS A 301 -6.21 -8.31 -29.21
C LYS A 301 -4.95 -8.45 -28.35
N SER A 302 -3.94 -7.63 -28.64
CA SER A 302 -2.78 -7.43 -27.77
C SER A 302 -3.20 -6.80 -26.43
N LEU A 303 -2.38 -6.93 -25.38
CA LEU A 303 -2.70 -6.33 -24.08
C LEU A 303 -2.92 -4.81 -24.17
N ARG A 304 -2.13 -4.12 -24.99
CA ARG A 304 -2.28 -2.67 -25.21
C ARG A 304 -3.63 -2.31 -25.80
N GLU A 305 -4.10 -3.07 -26.80
CA GLU A 305 -5.43 -2.86 -27.38
C GLU A 305 -6.55 -3.15 -26.37
N LYS A 306 -6.40 -4.22 -25.57
CA LYS A 306 -7.36 -4.56 -24.50
C LYS A 306 -7.51 -3.41 -23.50
N ILE A 307 -6.38 -2.87 -23.02
CA ILE A 307 -6.37 -1.72 -22.10
C ILE A 307 -7.04 -0.51 -22.75
N LYS A 308 -6.74 -0.21 -24.02
CA LYS A 308 -7.36 0.92 -24.71
C LYS A 308 -8.88 0.80 -24.82
N ILE A 309 -9.39 -0.37 -25.24
CA ILE A 309 -10.83 -0.64 -25.33
C ILE A 309 -11.51 -0.44 -23.96
N TYR A 310 -10.92 -0.99 -22.91
CA TYR A 310 -11.45 -0.85 -21.55
C TYR A 310 -11.35 0.57 -21.03
N ALA A 311 -10.28 1.30 -21.37
CA ALA A 311 -10.15 2.71 -21.02
C ALA A 311 -11.23 3.57 -21.68
N GLU A 312 -11.57 3.31 -22.95
CA GLU A 312 -12.68 3.98 -23.64
C GLU A 312 -14.03 3.68 -23.00
N MET A 313 -14.28 2.43 -22.59
CA MET A 313 -15.47 2.06 -21.82
C MET A 313 -15.50 2.75 -20.45
N GLY A 314 -14.36 2.77 -19.75
CA GLY A 314 -14.21 3.36 -18.43
C GLY A 314 -14.54 4.85 -18.42
N ARG A 315 -14.07 5.60 -19.43
CA ARG A 315 -14.37 7.03 -19.59
C ARG A 315 -15.86 7.32 -19.83
N LYS A 316 -16.61 6.34 -20.33
CA LYS A 316 -18.07 6.46 -20.55
C LYS A 316 -18.88 6.14 -19.29
N ILE A 317 -18.25 5.62 -18.23
CA ILE A 317 -18.92 5.35 -16.96
C ILE A 317 -19.31 6.67 -16.31
N ASP A 318 -20.59 6.81 -15.99
CA ASP A 318 -21.15 7.96 -15.31
C ASP A 318 -20.58 8.01 -13.89
N ALA A 319 -19.74 9.01 -13.61
CA ALA A 319 -19.13 9.19 -12.31
C ALA A 319 -20.16 9.43 -11.19
N ASN A 320 -21.34 9.96 -11.53
CA ASN A 320 -22.42 10.21 -10.56
C ASN A 320 -23.34 9.00 -10.39
N ASN A 321 -23.33 8.05 -11.34
CA ASN A 321 -24.12 6.82 -11.25
C ASN A 321 -23.41 5.60 -11.87
N PRO A 322 -22.29 5.16 -11.26
CA PRO A 322 -21.41 4.16 -11.87
C PRO A 322 -22.03 2.77 -12.00
N GLY A 323 -23.09 2.47 -11.25
CA GLY A 323 -23.83 1.20 -11.34
C GLY A 323 -24.72 1.12 -12.59
N LYS A 324 -25.39 2.22 -12.96
CA LYS A 324 -26.34 2.24 -14.09
C LYS A 324 -25.67 2.28 -15.46
N THR A 325 -24.41 2.72 -15.55
CA THR A 325 -23.72 2.78 -16.85
C THR A 325 -23.44 1.40 -17.44
N ILE A 326 -23.30 0.38 -16.59
CA ILE A 326 -23.10 -1.00 -17.04
C ILE A 326 -24.34 -1.50 -17.79
N GLU A 327 -25.55 -1.18 -17.33
CA GLU A 327 -26.79 -1.56 -18.03
C GLU A 327 -26.80 -0.97 -19.45
N LYS A 328 -26.44 0.31 -19.61
CA LYS A 328 -26.35 0.96 -20.93
C LYS A 328 -25.25 0.37 -21.82
N LEU A 329 -24.08 0.05 -21.25
CA LEU A 329 -23.00 -0.61 -21.98
C LEU A 329 -23.40 -2.04 -22.37
N SER A 330 -24.14 -2.76 -21.54
CA SER A 330 -24.60 -4.14 -21.79
C SER A 330 -25.59 -4.26 -22.94
N PHE A 331 -26.33 -3.19 -23.30
CA PHE A 331 -27.16 -3.16 -24.51
C PHE A 331 -26.34 -2.99 -25.81
N SER A 332 -25.03 -2.72 -25.72
CA SER A 332 -24.12 -2.52 -26.85
C SER A 332 -23.00 -3.59 -26.94
N LEU A 333 -23.01 -4.59 -26.05
CA LEU A 333 -22.06 -5.71 -25.93
C LEU A 333 -22.78 -7.03 -26.24
#